data_AF-A0A359FZ13-F1
#
_entry.id   AF-A0A359FZ13-F1
#
_cell.length_a   1.000
_cell.length_b   1.000
_cell.length_c   1.000
_cell.angle_alpha   90.00
_cell.angle_beta   90.00
_cell.angle_gamma   90.00
#
_symmetry.space_group_name_H-M   'P 1'
#
loop_
_entity.id
_entity.type
_entity.pdbx_description
1 polymer ?
#
loop_
_entity_poly.entity_id
_entity_poly.type
_entity_poly.pdbx_seq_one_letter_code
_entity_poly.pdbx_strand_id
1 'polypeptide(L)'
;GIKEHPGYLPNRHMDTRPNVTGVLWGEDRERQVMIYSHIDTVPIGNPDAWTVDPFGGEVKDGRIWGRGSGDNKSGIAGSLFALEALRACGIKLKKTVALSSCVDEE
;
A
#
# COMPACT_ATOMS: atom_id res chain seq x y z
N GLY A 1 10.79 11.90 25.89
CA GLY A 1 10.46 12.28 24.50
C GLY A 1 10.15 11.03 23.69
N ILE A 2 9.97 11.15 22.38
CA ILE A 2 9.65 10.00 21.52
C ILE A 2 10.77 8.94 21.55
N LYS A 3 12.04 9.35 21.68
CA LYS A 3 13.21 8.45 21.68
C LYS A 3 13.34 7.61 22.95
N GLU A 4 12.75 8.06 24.05
CA GLU A 4 12.77 7.38 25.35
C GLU A 4 11.50 6.52 25.55
N HIS A 5 10.57 6.52 24.59
CA HIS A 5 9.34 5.74 24.67
C HIS A 5 9.64 4.25 24.44
N PRO A 6 9.06 3.30 25.21
CA PRO A 6 9.34 1.87 25.07
C PRO A 6 8.94 1.29 23.70
N GLY A 7 7.99 1.92 23.01
CA GLY A 7 7.60 1.58 21.63
C GLY A 7 8.43 2.27 20.55
N TYR A 8 9.48 3.02 20.90
CA TYR A 8 10.35 3.63 19.90
C TYR A 8 11.22 2.56 19.24
N LEU A 9 11.06 2.43 17.93
CA LEU A 9 11.87 1.54 17.11
C LEU A 9 12.99 2.37 16.45
N PRO A 10 14.25 2.27 16.92
CA PRO A 10 15.37 2.94 16.27
C PRO A 10 15.67 2.28 14.91
N ASN A 11 16.42 3.00 14.05
CA ASN A 11 16.94 2.47 12.77
C ASN A 11 15.87 2.06 11.73
N ARG A 12 14.75 2.78 11.65
CA ARG A 12 13.73 2.56 10.60
C ARG A 12 14.09 3.12 9.21
N HIS A 13 15.22 3.83 9.09
CA HIS A 13 15.77 4.38 7.84
C HIS A 13 14.77 5.19 6.99
N MET A 14 13.98 6.04 7.67
CA MET A 14 12.91 6.85 7.06
C MET A 14 13.39 7.82 5.98
N ASP A 15 14.66 8.19 6.01
CA ASP A 15 15.31 9.03 5.00
C ASP A 15 15.36 8.40 3.60
N THR A 16 15.24 7.06 3.51
CA THR A 16 15.27 6.31 2.23
C THR A 16 13.93 5.66 1.87
N ARG A 17 12.90 5.87 2.69
CA ARG A 17 11.58 5.23 2.57
C ARG A 17 10.51 6.32 2.40
N PRO A 18 10.37 6.90 1.20
CA PRO A 18 9.44 8.00 1.00
C PRO A 18 7.99 7.51 0.94
N ASN A 19 7.08 8.33 1.46
CA ASN A 19 5.66 8.22 1.13
C ASN A 19 5.43 8.81 -0.27
N VAL A 20 4.55 8.18 -1.05
CA VAL A 20 4.23 8.62 -2.41
C VAL A 20 2.73 8.84 -2.52
N THR A 21 2.31 9.99 -3.03
CA THR A 21 0.89 10.28 -3.27
C THR A 21 0.66 10.67 -4.72
N GLY A 22 -0.20 9.92 -5.40
CA GLY A 22 -0.75 10.28 -6.70
C GLY A 22 -2.11 10.95 -6.54
N VAL A 23 -2.43 11.91 -7.42
CA VAL A 23 -3.73 12.61 -7.39
C VAL A 23 -4.44 12.45 -8.72
N LEU A 24 -5.63 11.84 -8.68
CA LEU A 24 -6.57 11.85 -9.78
C LEU A 24 -7.62 12.93 -9.53
N TRP A 25 -7.53 13.97 -10.32
CA TRP A 25 -8.35 15.15 -10.15
C TRP A 25 -9.80 14.94 -10.60
N GLY A 26 -10.74 15.31 -9.72
CA GLY A 26 -12.16 15.35 -10.01
C GLY A 26 -12.64 16.74 -10.45
N GLU A 27 -13.96 16.86 -10.59
CA GLU A 27 -14.66 18.12 -10.86
C GLU A 27 -14.54 19.07 -9.66
N ASP A 28 -14.82 18.58 -8.45
CA ASP A 28 -14.56 19.30 -7.20
C ASP A 28 -13.08 19.16 -6.80
N ARG A 29 -12.39 20.31 -6.79
CA ARG A 29 -10.98 20.43 -6.40
C ARG A 29 -10.80 20.77 -4.92
N GLU A 30 -11.84 21.26 -4.26
CA GLU A 30 -11.81 21.68 -2.87
C GLU A 30 -12.08 20.51 -1.92
N ARG A 31 -12.82 19.49 -2.38
CA ARG A 31 -13.14 18.28 -1.60
C ARG A 31 -12.45 17.05 -2.17
N GLN A 32 -11.71 16.37 -1.29
CA GLN A 32 -10.88 15.24 -1.66
C GLN A 32 -11.20 14.00 -0.82
N VAL A 33 -11.03 12.83 -1.41
CA VAL A 33 -11.01 11.54 -0.69
C VAL A 33 -9.60 10.98 -0.81
N MET A 34 -9.02 10.58 0.32
CA MET A 34 -7.74 9.88 0.32
C MET A 34 -7.99 8.38 0.49
N ILE A 35 -7.38 7.60 -0.41
CA ILE A 35 -7.21 6.17 -0.26
C ILE A 35 -5.78 5.96 0.23
N TYR A 36 -5.64 5.39 1.41
CA TYR A 36 -4.37 5.12 2.08
C TYR A 36 -4.09 3.62 2.06
N SER A 37 -2.85 3.27 1.73
CA SER A 37 -2.32 1.92 1.92
C SER A 37 -0.84 2.02 2.29
N HIS A 38 -0.37 1.11 3.13
CA HIS A 38 1.06 0.96 3.39
C HIS A 38 1.68 -0.08 2.45
N ILE A 39 2.98 0.03 2.20
CA ILE A 39 3.72 -0.84 1.27
C ILE A 39 4.85 -1.62 1.91
N ASP A 40 5.24 -1.24 3.13
CA ASP A 40 6.09 -2.06 3.96
C ASP A 40 5.33 -3.26 4.52
N THR A 41 6.07 -4.22 5.05
CA THR A 41 5.52 -5.47 5.53
C THR A 41 6.31 -5.92 6.75
N VAL A 42 5.68 -6.67 7.64
CA VAL A 42 6.46 -7.42 8.65
C VAL A 42 7.47 -8.40 8.02
N PRO A 43 8.50 -8.83 8.78
CA PRO A 43 9.39 -9.91 8.36
C PRO A 43 8.65 -11.21 7.97
N ILE A 44 9.29 -12.04 7.15
CA ILE A 44 8.72 -13.32 6.69
C ILE A 44 8.68 -14.41 7.78
N GLY A 45 9.31 -14.17 8.94
CA GLY A 45 9.44 -15.19 9.97
C GLY A 45 10.41 -16.30 9.56
N ASN A 46 10.09 -17.56 9.92
CA ASN A 46 10.90 -18.73 9.56
C ASN A 46 10.74 -19.07 8.05
N PRO A 47 11.80 -19.00 7.23
CA PRO A 47 11.73 -19.35 5.81
C PRO A 47 11.27 -20.80 5.55
N ASP A 48 11.64 -21.75 6.42
CA ASP A 48 11.31 -23.17 6.25
C ASP A 48 9.82 -23.47 6.48
N ALA A 49 9.08 -22.53 7.07
CA ALA A 49 7.64 -22.65 7.26
C ALA A 49 6.84 -22.26 5.99
N TRP A 50 7.50 -21.67 4.99
CA TRP A 50 6.88 -21.32 3.73
C TRP A 50 6.87 -22.50 2.77
N THR A 51 5.73 -22.71 2.11
CA THR A 51 5.58 -23.77 1.09
C THR A 51 5.80 -23.27 -0.34
N VAL A 52 5.98 -21.95 -0.50
CA VAL A 52 6.25 -21.22 -1.74
C VAL A 52 7.20 -20.06 -1.40
N ASP A 53 7.83 -19.44 -2.39
CA ASP A 53 8.66 -18.25 -2.14
C ASP A 53 7.80 -17.11 -1.55
N PRO A 54 8.11 -16.60 -0.33
CA PRO A 54 7.39 -15.49 0.28
C PRO A 54 7.39 -14.21 -0.55
N PHE A 55 8.36 -14.01 -1.46
CA PHE A 55 8.43 -12.85 -2.33
C PHE A 55 8.08 -13.16 -3.79
N GLY A 56 7.73 -14.42 -4.10
CA GLY A 56 7.45 -14.88 -5.46
C GLY A 56 6.07 -14.49 -6.00
N GLY A 57 5.10 -14.19 -5.13
CA GLY A 57 3.74 -13.81 -5.56
C GLY A 57 2.99 -14.92 -6.30
N GLU A 58 3.25 -16.18 -5.96
CA GLU A 58 2.72 -17.35 -6.65
C GLU A 58 1.19 -17.37 -6.62
N VAL A 59 0.56 -17.63 -7.77
CA VAL A 59 -0.89 -17.84 -7.86
C VAL A 59 -1.20 -19.32 -7.79
N LYS A 60 -1.86 -19.75 -6.71
CA LYS A 60 -2.18 -21.14 -6.45
C LYS A 60 -3.54 -21.26 -5.75
N ASP A 61 -4.38 -22.18 -6.25
CA ASP A 61 -5.73 -22.46 -5.73
C ASP A 61 -6.61 -21.19 -5.63
N GLY A 62 -6.52 -20.31 -6.63
CA GLY A 62 -7.28 -19.07 -6.70
C GLY A 62 -6.82 -17.98 -5.72
N ARG A 63 -5.64 -18.13 -5.12
CA ARG A 63 -5.04 -17.18 -4.16
C ARG A 63 -3.67 -16.73 -4.64
N ILE A 64 -3.28 -15.50 -4.28
CA ILE A 64 -1.92 -15.00 -4.41
C ILE A 64 -1.21 -15.28 -3.09
N TRP A 65 -0.10 -16.02 -3.12
CA TRP A 65 0.73 -16.32 -1.98
C TRP A 65 1.98 -15.44 -2.00
N GLY A 66 2.20 -14.73 -0.90
CA GLY A 66 3.40 -13.91 -0.72
C GLY A 66 3.25 -12.91 0.43
N ARG A 67 4.36 -12.58 1.09
CA ARG A 67 4.44 -11.52 2.10
C ARG A 67 4.07 -10.18 1.47
N GLY A 68 3.10 -9.52 2.08
CA GLY A 68 2.55 -8.26 1.59
C GLY A 68 1.33 -8.41 0.70
N SER A 69 1.03 -9.61 0.18
CA SER A 69 -0.10 -9.80 -0.74
C SER A 69 -1.44 -9.42 -0.10
N GLY A 70 -1.76 -9.99 1.06
CA GLY A 70 -2.92 -9.60 1.86
C GLY A 70 -2.74 -8.23 2.53
N ASP A 71 -1.59 -8.03 3.17
CA ASP A 71 -1.34 -6.88 4.04
C ASP A 71 -0.07 -6.10 3.66
N ASN A 72 -0.15 -4.97 2.96
CA ASN A 72 -1.36 -4.38 2.34
C ASN A 72 -1.20 -4.06 0.84
N LYS A 73 -0.31 -4.78 0.14
CA LYS A 73 -0.04 -4.53 -1.28
C LYS A 73 -1.27 -4.77 -2.17
N SER A 74 -2.19 -5.66 -1.78
CA SER A 74 -3.47 -5.81 -2.49
C SER A 74 -4.34 -4.57 -2.39
N GLY A 75 -4.34 -3.88 -1.25
CA GLY A 75 -5.10 -2.65 -1.03
C GLY A 75 -4.69 -1.54 -2.00
N ILE A 76 -3.39 -1.28 -2.11
CA ILE A 76 -2.89 -0.26 -3.03
C ILE A 76 -3.06 -0.67 -4.50
N ALA A 77 -2.76 -1.92 -4.84
CA ALA A 77 -2.89 -2.41 -6.21
C ALA A 77 -4.35 -2.36 -6.68
N GLY A 78 -5.29 -2.88 -5.88
CA GLY A 78 -6.71 -2.86 -6.21
C GLY A 78 -7.25 -1.44 -6.38
N SER A 79 -6.85 -0.52 -5.49
CA SER A 79 -7.26 0.88 -5.58
C SER A 79 -6.71 1.57 -6.82
N LEU A 80 -5.43 1.33 -7.17
CA LEU A 80 -4.82 1.87 -8.38
C LEU A 80 -5.54 1.38 -9.64
N PHE A 81 -5.78 0.08 -9.76
CA PHE A 81 -6.49 -0.49 -10.91
C PHE A 81 -7.94 -0.04 -11.00
N ALA A 82 -8.62 0.16 -9.87
CA ALA A 82 -9.98 0.71 -9.86
C ALA A 82 -10.01 2.15 -10.42
N LEU A 83 -9.07 3.01 -10.00
CA LEU A 83 -8.98 4.38 -10.50
C LEU A 83 -8.63 4.41 -12.00
N GLU A 84 -7.72 3.55 -12.44
CA GLU A 84 -7.37 3.45 -13.87
C GLU A 84 -8.55 2.93 -14.70
N ALA A 85 -9.33 1.97 -14.19
CA ALA A 85 -10.54 1.49 -14.86
C ALA A 85 -11.59 2.60 -15.01
N LEU A 86 -11.84 3.40 -13.97
CA LEU A 86 -12.76 4.55 -14.04
C LEU A 86 -12.30 5.55 -15.10
N ARG A 87 -10.99 5.84 -15.13
CA ARG A 87 -10.39 6.73 -16.13
C ARG A 87 -10.52 6.17 -17.55
N ALA A 88 -10.25 4.88 -17.75
CA ALA A 88 -10.36 4.21 -19.04
C ALA A 88 -11.81 4.19 -19.57
N CYS A 89 -12.80 4.11 -18.69
CA CYS A 89 -14.22 4.24 -19.02
C CYS A 89 -14.68 5.69 -19.30
N GLY A 90 -13.78 6.68 -19.21
CA GLY A 90 -14.13 8.09 -19.40
C GLY A 90 -14.99 8.68 -18.27
N ILE A 91 -15.05 8.02 -17.12
CA ILE A 91 -15.83 8.50 -15.97
C ILE A 91 -15.08 9.66 -15.32
N LYS A 92 -15.70 10.85 -15.32
CA LYS A 92 -15.20 11.99 -14.55
C LYS A 92 -15.63 11.84 -13.09
N LEU A 93 -14.64 11.90 -12.19
CA LEU A 93 -14.91 11.83 -10.76
C LEU A 93 -15.50 13.15 -10.26
N LYS A 94 -16.55 13.09 -9.45
CA LYS A 94 -17.14 14.28 -8.81
C LYS A 94 -16.18 14.93 -7.81
N LYS A 95 -15.39 14.12 -7.12
CA LYS A 95 -14.40 14.56 -6.12
C LYS A 95 -13.01 14.12 -6.55
N THR A 96 -12.02 14.89 -6.16
CA THR A 96 -10.61 14.51 -6.33
C THR A 96 -10.27 13.32 -5.43
N VAL A 97 -9.48 12.37 -5.95
CA VAL A 97 -8.98 11.23 -5.19
C VAL A 97 -7.47 11.30 -5.09
N ALA A 98 -6.96 11.25 -3.87
CA ALA A 98 -5.55 11.05 -3.58
C ALA A 98 -5.32 9.56 -3.24
N LEU A 99 -4.38 8.91 -3.91
CA LEU A 99 -3.93 7.56 -3.58
C LEU A 99 -2.54 7.66 -2.96
N SER A 100 -2.42 7.31 -1.68
CA SER A 100 -1.21 7.44 -0.90
C SER A 100 -0.64 6.08 -0.52
N SER A 101 0.61 5.86 -0.93
CA SER A 101 1.49 4.78 -0.52
C SER A 101 2.33 5.26 0.65
N CYS A 102 2.18 4.64 1.81
CA CYS A 102 2.95 4.99 2.99
C CYS A 102 3.89 3.86 3.42
N VAL A 103 4.94 4.25 4.12
CA VAL A 103 5.83 3.33 4.81
C VAL A 103 5.58 3.43 6.32
N ASP A 104 6.14 2.49 7.06
CA ASP A 104 6.31 2.54 8.51
C ASP A 104 5.05 2.22 9.32
N GLU A 105 4.04 1.62 8.70
CA GLU A 105 2.76 1.27 9.34
C GLU A 105 2.87 0.03 10.23
N GLU A 106 3.57 -1.00 9.74
CA GLU A 106 3.89 -2.25 10.45
C GLU A 106 4.93 -2.03 11.55
#